data_AF-A0A0F3MI36-F1
#
_entry.id   AF-A0A0F3MI36-F1
#
_cell.length_a   1.000
_cell.length_b   1.000
_cell.length_c   1.000
_cell.angle_alpha   90.00
_cell.angle_beta   90.00
_cell.angle_gamma   90.00
#
_symmetry.space_group_name_H-M   'P 1'
#
loop_
_entity.id
_entity.type
_entity.pdbx_description
1 polymer ?
#
loop_
_entity_poly.entity_id
_entity_poly.type
_entity_poly.pdbx_seq_one_letter_code
_entity_poly.pdbx_strand_id
1 'polypeptide(L)'
;MPITLGGTSNHCQVKMLKSLGYWDAYNVTEDADLGLRIYIAGFKTAVIDSYTYGEAVIDCKGWLHQRSRWIKGFIQTSYVFMSYNKNIRSNLGLWPNICICIFILFSPFMFLFIPLWFISGIIDSESILGTILWYNMLFSLAYMHVMSWIALCKINEHWSNLKLQDIVCFIIWPLYSILHVIASYKAIFELCVKPFKWNKTKHGVSRIKNITLN
;
A
#
# COMPACT_ATOMS: atom_id res chain seq x y z
N MET A 1 -11.32 -11.69 5.25
CA MET A 1 -10.92 -10.48 4.49
C MET A 1 -10.14 -10.92 3.26
N PRO A 2 -10.23 -10.20 2.14
CA PRO A 2 -9.39 -10.49 0.97
C PRO A 2 -7.92 -10.35 1.36
N ILE A 3 -7.13 -11.34 1.01
CA ILE A 3 -5.67 -11.23 1.05
C ILE A 3 -5.29 -10.64 -0.30
N THR A 4 -4.83 -9.39 -0.33
CA THR A 4 -4.17 -8.87 -1.54
C THR A 4 -2.92 -9.70 -1.73
N LEU A 5 -2.87 -10.43 -2.84
CA LEU A 5 -1.70 -11.22 -3.18
C LEU A 5 -0.52 -10.26 -3.30
N GLY A 6 0.63 -10.61 -2.73
CA GLY A 6 1.86 -9.87 -2.99
C GLY A 6 2.38 -10.29 -4.37
N GLY A 7 2.85 -9.37 -5.21
CA GLY A 7 3.27 -9.69 -6.60
C GLY A 7 4.36 -10.75 -6.80
N THR A 8 4.81 -11.45 -5.75
CA THR A 8 5.79 -12.54 -5.78
C THR A 8 5.30 -13.73 -4.95
N SER A 9 5.68 -14.95 -5.33
CA SER A 9 5.40 -16.20 -4.60
C SER A 9 3.92 -16.55 -4.44
N ASN A 10 3.10 -16.21 -5.44
CA ASN A 10 1.71 -16.64 -5.51
C ASN A 10 1.58 -18.01 -6.19
N HIS A 11 0.90 -18.94 -5.51
CA HIS A 11 0.53 -20.24 -6.07
C HIS A 11 -0.98 -20.28 -6.28
N CYS A 12 -1.40 -20.45 -7.54
CA CYS A 12 -2.81 -20.40 -7.93
C CYS A 12 -3.17 -21.60 -8.79
N GLN A 13 -4.32 -22.21 -8.52
CA GLN A 13 -4.84 -23.27 -9.40
C GLN A 13 -5.25 -22.67 -10.74
N VAL A 14 -4.75 -23.25 -11.84
CA VAL A 14 -5.03 -22.77 -13.20
C VAL A 14 -6.53 -22.75 -13.49
N LYS A 15 -7.29 -23.76 -13.04
CA LYS A 15 -8.75 -23.82 -13.24
C LYS A 15 -9.46 -22.62 -12.60
N MET A 16 -9.04 -22.23 -11.40
CA MET A 16 -9.57 -21.07 -10.69
C MET A 16 -9.21 -19.77 -11.43
N LEU A 17 -7.96 -19.58 -11.83
CA LEU A 17 -7.55 -18.42 -12.64
C LEU A 17 -8.37 -18.28 -13.93
N LYS A 18 -8.60 -19.38 -14.64
CA LYS A 18 -9.44 -19.42 -15.84
C LYS A 18 -10.86 -18.96 -15.57
N SER A 19 -11.48 -19.46 -14.49
CA SER A 19 -12.84 -19.07 -14.10
C SER A 19 -12.96 -17.59 -13.72
N LEU A 20 -11.87 -16.96 -13.27
CA LEU A 20 -11.84 -15.55 -12.89
C LEU A 20 -11.46 -14.61 -14.03
N GLY A 21 -11.11 -15.13 -15.22
CA GLY A 21 -10.69 -14.31 -16.37
C GLY A 21 -9.20 -13.96 -16.38
N TYR A 22 -8.35 -14.75 -15.71
CA TYR A 22 -6.90 -14.56 -15.64
C TYR A 22 -6.47 -13.25 -14.94
N TRP A 23 -5.22 -12.81 -15.18
CA TRP A 23 -4.67 -11.56 -14.69
C TRP A 23 -5.13 -10.39 -15.55
N ASP A 24 -5.41 -9.24 -14.93
CA ASP A 24 -5.73 -8.01 -15.65
C ASP A 24 -4.43 -7.32 -16.10
N ALA A 25 -4.21 -7.22 -17.40
CA ALA A 25 -3.02 -6.59 -17.98
C ALA A 25 -3.06 -5.05 -17.91
N TYR A 26 -4.23 -4.46 -17.68
CA TYR A 26 -4.42 -3.00 -17.61
C TYR A 26 -4.28 -2.46 -16.18
N ASN A 27 -4.47 -3.30 -15.17
CA ASN A 27 -4.25 -2.93 -13.78
C ASN A 27 -2.76 -3.06 -13.43
N VAL A 28 -2.14 -1.98 -12.94
CA VAL A 28 -0.72 -2.02 -12.55
C VAL A 28 -0.46 -2.68 -11.19
N THR A 29 -1.53 -3.09 -10.50
CA THR A 29 -1.57 -3.97 -9.31
C THR A 29 -2.56 -5.10 -9.57
N GLU A 30 -2.25 -5.90 -10.59
CA GLU A 30 -3.00 -7.07 -11.02
C GLU A 30 -3.15 -8.12 -9.90
N ASP A 31 -2.21 -8.14 -8.96
CA ASP A 31 -2.15 -8.99 -7.77
C ASP A 31 -3.22 -8.63 -6.73
N ALA A 32 -3.34 -7.35 -6.42
CA ALA A 32 -4.39 -6.84 -5.55
C ALA A 32 -5.79 -7.04 -6.16
N ASP A 33 -5.93 -6.79 -7.46
CA ASP A 33 -7.17 -7.05 -8.20
C ASP A 33 -7.57 -8.53 -8.20
N LEU A 34 -6.62 -9.42 -8.52
CA LEU A 34 -6.88 -10.86 -8.50
C LEU A 34 -7.25 -11.34 -7.09
N GLY A 35 -6.57 -10.87 -6.05
CA GLY A 35 -6.90 -11.21 -4.66
C GLY A 35 -8.34 -10.83 -4.30
N LEU A 36 -8.82 -9.70 -4.80
CA LEU A 36 -10.19 -9.26 -4.63
C LEU A 36 -11.19 -10.13 -5.40
N ARG A 37 -10.90 -10.46 -6.67
CA ARG A 37 -11.75 -11.36 -7.46
C ARG A 37 -11.85 -12.77 -6.88
N ILE A 38 -10.75 -13.31 -6.36
CA ILE A 38 -10.72 -14.58 -5.63
C ILE A 38 -11.68 -14.53 -4.44
N TYR A 39 -11.62 -13.46 -3.65
CA TYR A 39 -12.50 -13.28 -2.49
C TYR A 39 -13.97 -13.14 -2.88
N ILE A 40 -14.27 -12.34 -3.92
CA ILE A 40 -15.65 -12.15 -4.42
C ILE A 40 -16.25 -13.46 -4.92
N ALA A 41 -15.47 -14.30 -5.58
CA ALA A 41 -15.91 -15.61 -6.07
C ALA A 41 -16.01 -16.69 -4.96
N GLY A 42 -15.71 -16.35 -3.70
CA GLY A 42 -15.83 -17.27 -2.57
C GLY A 42 -14.72 -18.31 -2.46
N PHE A 43 -13.62 -18.13 -3.19
CA PHE A 43 -12.46 -19.00 -3.05
C PHE A 43 -11.71 -18.70 -1.74
N LYS A 44 -10.99 -19.71 -1.23
CA LYS A 44 -10.18 -19.59 -0.02
C LYS A 44 -8.72 -19.33 -0.38
N THR A 45 -8.10 -18.44 0.38
CA THR A 45 -6.67 -18.14 0.33
C THR A 45 -6.02 -18.58 1.64
N ALA A 46 -4.78 -19.06 1.55
CA ALA A 46 -3.98 -19.49 2.69
C ALA A 46 -2.54 -18.99 2.51
N VAL A 47 -1.85 -18.76 3.63
CA VAL A 47 -0.43 -18.39 3.66
C VAL A 47 0.37 -19.66 3.93
N ILE A 48 1.38 -19.92 3.09
CA ILE A 48 2.33 -21.02 3.28
C ILE A 48 3.51 -20.47 4.06
N ASP A 49 3.97 -21.21 5.07
CA ASP A 49 5.17 -20.87 5.83
C ASP A 49 6.41 -21.11 4.96
N SER A 50 6.79 -20.07 4.22
CA SER A 50 7.90 -20.10 3.26
C SER A 50 8.56 -18.72 3.17
N TYR A 51 9.88 -18.72 2.98
CA TYR A 51 10.66 -17.51 2.82
C TYR A 51 10.92 -17.22 1.34
N THR A 52 10.61 -15.99 0.93
CA THR A 52 10.98 -15.48 -0.40
C THR A 52 11.83 -14.24 -0.22
N TYR A 53 13.07 -14.29 -0.70
CA TYR A 53 13.95 -13.13 -0.72
C TYR A 53 13.66 -12.27 -1.95
N GLY A 54 13.24 -11.04 -1.72
CA GLY A 54 13.09 -10.02 -2.75
C GLY A 54 14.23 -9.02 -2.70
N GLU A 55 14.63 -8.50 -3.86
CA GLU A 55 15.55 -7.38 -3.94
C GLU A 55 14.82 -6.06 -3.63
N ALA A 56 15.33 -5.31 -2.64
CA ALA A 56 14.81 -3.99 -2.31
C ALA A 56 15.33 -2.92 -3.29
N VAL A 57 14.52 -1.89 -3.50
CA VAL A 57 14.94 -0.74 -4.32
C VAL A 57 15.89 0.14 -3.51
N ILE A 58 17.04 0.46 -4.10
CA ILE A 58 18.14 1.17 -3.40
C ILE A 58 18.24 2.66 -3.75
N ASP A 59 17.50 3.13 -4.75
CA ASP A 59 17.55 4.52 -5.21
C ASP A 59 16.19 5.22 -5.12
N CYS A 60 16.19 6.53 -4.86
CA CYS A 60 14.96 7.31 -4.68
C CYS A 60 14.07 7.31 -5.91
N LYS A 61 14.64 7.29 -7.13
CA LYS A 61 13.86 7.32 -8.38
C LYS A 61 13.13 6.00 -8.59
N GLY A 62 13.81 4.88 -8.39
CA GLY A 62 13.20 3.55 -8.40
C GLY A 62 12.12 3.42 -7.34
N TRP A 63 12.39 3.93 -6.12
CA TRP A 63 11.42 3.93 -5.03
C TRP A 63 10.16 4.71 -5.39
N LEU A 64 10.30 5.92 -5.95
CA LEU A 64 9.18 6.74 -6.41
C LEU A 64 8.39 6.03 -7.50
N HIS A 65 9.04 5.40 -8.48
CA HIS A 65 8.36 4.61 -9.51
C HIS A 65 7.57 3.44 -8.92
N GLN A 66 8.17 2.70 -7.97
CA GLN A 66 7.51 1.56 -7.34
C GLN A 66 6.29 2.00 -6.53
N ARG A 67 6.43 3.01 -5.67
CA ARG A 67 5.36 3.46 -4.78
C ARG A 67 4.24 4.17 -5.51
N SER A 68 4.56 5.02 -6.50
CA SER A 68 3.54 5.63 -7.36
C SER A 68 2.76 4.59 -8.16
N ARG A 69 3.41 3.50 -8.62
CA ARG A 69 2.72 2.38 -9.26
C ARG A 69 1.72 1.70 -8.31
N TRP A 70 2.12 1.41 -7.08
CA TRP A 70 1.25 0.76 -6.11
C TRP A 70 0.02 1.62 -5.79
N ILE A 71 0.25 2.91 -5.51
CA ILE A 71 -0.84 3.86 -5.24
C ILE A 71 -1.79 3.95 -6.43
N LYS A 72 -1.24 4.09 -7.65
CA LYS A 72 -2.03 4.14 -8.89
C LYS A 72 -2.88 2.88 -9.07
N GLY A 73 -2.28 1.71 -8.90
CA GLY A 73 -2.98 0.44 -9.04
C GLY A 73 -4.05 0.24 -7.97
N PHE A 74 -3.79 0.62 -6.72
CA PHE A 74 -4.81 0.60 -5.67
C PHE A 74 -6.02 1.50 -6.00
N ILE A 75 -5.78 2.69 -6.56
CA ILE A 75 -6.87 3.55 -7.04
C ILE A 75 -7.65 2.84 -8.17
N GLN A 76 -6.96 2.22 -9.14
CA GLN A 76 -7.59 1.45 -10.22
C GLN A 76 -8.42 0.28 -9.70
N THR A 77 -7.85 -0.58 -8.86
CA THR A 77 -8.52 -1.74 -8.25
C THR A 77 -9.75 -1.31 -7.44
N SER A 78 -9.66 -0.19 -6.73
CA SER A 78 -10.80 0.34 -5.97
C SER A 78 -11.91 0.86 -6.87
N TYR A 79 -11.56 1.55 -7.97
CA TYR A 79 -12.52 2.00 -8.94
C TYR A 79 -13.26 0.83 -9.60
N VAL A 80 -12.52 -0.21 -10.03
CA VAL A 80 -13.09 -1.45 -10.56
C VAL A 80 -13.99 -2.10 -9.51
N PHE A 81 -13.55 -2.18 -8.25
CA PHE A 81 -14.36 -2.74 -7.18
C PHE A 81 -15.70 -2.01 -7.00
N MET A 82 -15.66 -0.68 -6.97
CA MET A 82 -16.84 0.15 -6.81
C MET A 82 -17.80 0.06 -8.00
N SER A 83 -17.27 -0.26 -9.19
CA SER A 83 -18.06 -0.48 -10.41
C SER A 83 -18.82 -1.80 -10.44
N TYR A 84 -18.48 -2.78 -9.58
CA TYR A 84 -19.26 -4.01 -9.47
C TYR A 84 -20.72 -3.70 -9.10
N ASN A 85 -21.62 -4.51 -9.67
CA ASN A 85 -23.05 -4.44 -9.42
C ASN A 85 -23.32 -4.37 -7.91
N LYS A 86 -24.23 -3.48 -7.51
CA LYS A 86 -24.65 -3.30 -6.11
C LYS A 86 -25.02 -4.63 -5.45
N ASN A 87 -25.63 -5.57 -6.19
CA ASN A 87 -25.99 -6.89 -5.67
C ASN A 87 -24.77 -7.74 -5.28
N ILE A 88 -23.68 -7.70 -6.07
CA ILE A 88 -22.44 -8.41 -5.75
C ILE A 88 -21.85 -7.83 -4.46
N ARG A 89 -21.78 -6.49 -4.39
CA ARG A 89 -21.24 -5.81 -3.22
C ARG A 89 -22.10 -6.03 -1.98
N SER A 90 -23.43 -5.96 -2.08
CA SER A 90 -24.31 -6.21 -0.93
C SER A 90 -24.21 -7.65 -0.42
N ASN A 91 -23.99 -8.63 -1.31
CA ASN A 91 -23.84 -10.03 -0.92
C ASN A 91 -22.56 -10.31 -0.11
N LEU A 92 -21.52 -9.48 -0.27
CA LEU A 92 -20.33 -9.55 0.60
C LEU A 92 -20.63 -9.08 2.03
N GLY A 93 -21.69 -8.30 2.23
CA GLY A 93 -22.01 -7.65 3.49
C GLY A 93 -21.26 -6.33 3.70
N LEU A 94 -21.70 -5.54 4.69
CA LEU A 94 -21.18 -4.20 4.95
C LEU A 94 -19.68 -4.21 5.31
N TRP A 95 -19.27 -5.12 6.21
CA TRP A 95 -17.90 -5.13 6.73
C TRP A 95 -16.84 -5.44 5.67
N PRO A 96 -16.97 -6.46 4.82
CA PRO A 96 -15.97 -6.69 3.77
C PRO A 96 -15.85 -5.53 2.79
N ASN A 97 -16.96 -4.87 2.42
CA ASN A 97 -16.89 -3.67 1.58
C ASN A 97 -16.10 -2.55 2.25
N ILE A 98 -16.37 -2.26 3.52
CA ILE A 98 -15.64 -1.25 4.28
C ILE A 98 -14.15 -1.63 4.37
N CYS A 99 -13.83 -2.87 4.71
CA CYS A 99 -12.45 -3.35 4.79
C CYS A 99 -11.72 -3.22 3.45
N ILE A 100 -12.35 -3.57 2.32
CA ILE A 100 -11.76 -3.43 0.99
C ILE A 100 -11.49 -1.96 0.66
N CYS A 101 -12.48 -1.10 0.88
CA CYS A 101 -12.33 0.34 0.64
C CYS A 101 -11.23 0.94 1.52
N ILE A 102 -11.20 0.63 2.82
CA ILE A 102 -10.17 1.13 3.73
C ILE A 102 -8.81 0.56 3.33
N PHE A 103 -8.68 -0.75 3.18
CA PHE A 103 -7.39 -1.38 2.93
C PHE A 103 -6.72 -0.90 1.63
N ILE A 104 -7.52 -0.71 0.57
CA ILE A 104 -6.99 -0.31 -0.74
C ILE A 104 -6.88 1.23 -0.87
N LEU A 105 -7.88 2.00 -0.42
CA LEU A 105 -7.90 3.46 -0.62
C LEU A 105 -7.30 4.26 0.52
N PHE A 106 -7.34 3.78 1.76
CA PHE A 106 -6.97 4.60 2.91
C PHE A 106 -5.53 5.08 2.84
N SER A 107 -4.59 4.19 2.51
CA SER A 107 -3.17 4.57 2.43
C SER A 107 -2.89 5.61 1.33
N PRO A 108 -3.32 5.42 0.06
CA PRO A 108 -3.29 6.47 -0.96
C PRO A 108 -3.93 7.79 -0.53
N PHE A 109 -5.11 7.71 0.08
CA PHE A 109 -5.92 8.86 0.48
C PHE A 109 -5.19 9.68 1.55
N MET A 110 -4.68 9.05 2.60
CA MET A 110 -3.98 9.76 3.68
C MET A 110 -2.80 10.59 3.15
N PHE A 111 -1.94 10.00 2.31
CA PHE A 111 -0.78 10.72 1.77
C PHE A 111 -1.16 11.83 0.77
N LEU A 112 -2.33 11.74 0.13
CA LEU A 112 -2.82 12.80 -0.74
C LEU A 112 -3.32 14.02 0.05
N PHE A 113 -3.98 13.79 1.18
CA PHE A 113 -4.68 14.85 1.92
C PHE A 113 -3.85 15.46 3.06
N ILE A 114 -2.77 14.81 3.53
CA ILE A 114 -1.87 15.36 4.56
C ILE A 114 -1.44 16.82 4.26
N PRO A 115 -0.96 17.19 3.05
CA PRO A 115 -0.56 18.57 2.78
C PRO A 115 -1.73 19.55 2.82
N LEU A 116 -2.91 19.12 2.36
CA LEU A 116 -4.11 19.95 2.39
C LEU A 116 -4.56 20.21 3.83
N TRP A 117 -4.51 19.20 4.70
CA TRP A 117 -4.82 19.35 6.12
C TRP A 117 -3.82 20.25 6.84
N PHE A 118 -2.54 20.12 6.52
CA PHE A 118 -1.50 20.99 7.06
C PHE A 118 -1.72 22.45 6.67
N ILE A 119 -1.97 22.72 5.38
CA ILE A 119 -2.23 24.07 4.87
C ILE A 119 -3.52 24.64 5.45
N SER A 120 -4.62 23.87 5.46
CA SER A 120 -5.90 24.33 6.01
C SER A 120 -5.78 24.67 7.48
N GLY A 121 -5.00 23.88 8.23
CA GLY A 121 -4.75 24.16 9.62
C GLY A 121 -4.01 25.49 9.83
N ILE A 122 -3.05 25.83 8.98
CA ILE A 122 -2.29 27.09 9.11
C ILE A 122 -3.16 28.30 8.75
N ILE A 123 -3.96 28.18 7.68
CA ILE A 123 -4.74 29.30 7.14
C ILE A 123 -5.98 29.59 7.99
N ASP A 124 -6.62 28.54 8.54
CA ASP A 124 -7.91 28.63 9.19
C ASP A 124 -7.87 28.03 10.61
N SER A 125 -6.80 28.34 11.35
CA SER A 125 -6.56 27.79 12.69
C SER A 125 -7.63 28.14 13.72
N GLU A 126 -8.38 29.22 13.48
CA GLU A 126 -9.43 29.70 14.39
C GLU A 126 -10.80 29.05 14.13
N SER A 127 -10.99 28.39 12.97
CA SER A 127 -12.24 27.70 12.71
C SER A 127 -12.29 26.33 13.37
N ILE A 128 -13.52 25.88 13.65
CA ILE A 128 -13.78 24.52 14.14
C ILE A 128 -13.24 23.48 13.16
N LEU A 129 -13.39 23.72 11.85
CA LEU A 129 -12.91 22.79 10.82
C LEU A 129 -11.38 22.71 10.80
N GLY A 130 -10.68 23.85 10.81
CA GLY A 130 -9.21 23.89 10.85
C GLY A 130 -8.65 23.22 12.10
N THR A 131 -9.30 23.43 13.24
CA THR A 131 -8.96 22.77 14.51
C THR A 131 -9.09 21.25 14.42
N ILE A 132 -10.22 20.74 13.86
CA ILE A 132 -10.44 19.30 13.68
C ILE A 132 -9.38 18.69 12.76
N LEU A 133 -9.04 19.36 11.65
CA LEU A 133 -8.06 18.87 10.69
C LEU A 133 -6.64 18.84 11.30
N TRP A 134 -6.27 19.84 12.10
CA TRP A 134 -5.02 19.85 12.86
C TRP A 134 -4.90 18.67 13.81
N TYR A 135 -5.92 18.45 14.67
CA TYR A 135 -5.90 17.34 15.61
C TYR A 135 -5.88 15.99 14.89
N ASN A 136 -6.62 15.85 13.79
CA ASN A 136 -6.60 14.63 12.99
C ASN A 136 -5.20 14.36 12.41
N MET A 137 -4.52 15.39 11.90
CA MET A 137 -3.16 15.26 11.37
C MET A 137 -2.17 14.86 12.48
N LEU A 138 -2.20 15.55 13.63
CA LEU A 138 -1.32 15.25 14.76
C LEU A 138 -1.55 13.83 15.29
N PHE A 139 -2.82 13.43 15.44
CA PHE A 139 -3.17 12.08 15.86
C PHE A 139 -2.72 11.03 14.85
N SER A 140 -2.88 11.29 13.55
CA SER A 140 -2.45 10.37 12.49
C SER A 140 -0.93 10.20 12.45
N LEU A 141 -0.18 11.29 12.60
CA LEU A 141 1.28 11.25 12.71
C LEU A 141 1.73 10.50 13.96
N ALA A 142 1.14 10.80 15.12
CA ALA A 142 1.43 10.11 16.37
C ALA A 142 1.12 8.60 16.26
N TYR A 143 -0.03 8.24 15.69
CA TYR A 143 -0.41 6.86 15.45
C TYR A 143 0.61 6.14 14.56
N MET A 144 0.99 6.72 13.43
CA MET A 144 2.00 6.13 12.54
C MET A 144 3.35 5.95 13.23
N HIS A 145 3.77 6.93 14.04
CA HIS A 145 4.99 6.83 14.83
C HIS A 145 4.93 5.71 15.86
N VAL A 146 3.86 5.64 16.66
CA VAL A 146 3.68 4.58 17.66
C VAL A 146 3.65 3.20 17.01
N MET A 147 2.94 3.04 15.90
CA MET A 147 2.89 1.78 15.17
C MET A 147 4.25 1.39 14.58
N SER A 148 5.02 2.36 14.07
CA SER A 148 6.39 2.11 13.61
C SER A 148 7.32 1.69 14.74
N TRP A 149 7.18 2.26 15.94
CA TRP A 149 7.94 1.87 17.13
C TRP A 149 7.61 0.45 17.56
N ILE A 150 6.33 0.11 17.66
CA ILE A 150 5.87 -1.26 17.99
C ILE A 150 6.42 -2.27 16.98
N ALA A 151 6.36 -1.94 15.68
CA ALA A 151 6.91 -2.80 14.62
C ALA A 151 8.42 -3.03 14.78
N LEU A 152 9.19 -1.96 15.06
CA LEU A 152 10.63 -2.06 15.28
C LEU A 152 10.98 -2.92 16.49
N CYS A 153 10.27 -2.74 17.61
CA CYS A 153 10.46 -3.56 18.81
C CYS A 153 10.13 -5.04 18.54
N LYS A 154 9.08 -5.33 17.76
CA LYS A 154 8.69 -6.70 17.41
C LYS A 154 9.71 -7.37 16.49
N ILE A 155 10.21 -6.66 15.48
CA ILE A 155 11.24 -7.17 14.55
C ILE A 155 12.52 -7.52 15.30
N ASN A 156 12.88 -6.72 16.30
CA ASN A 156 14.09 -6.93 17.10
C ASN A 156 13.85 -7.76 18.37
N GLU A 157 12.66 -8.36 18.50
CA GLU A 157 12.14 -9.10 19.67
C GLU A 157 11.97 -8.25 20.95
N HIS A 158 12.84 -7.27 21.16
CA HIS A 158 12.83 -6.34 22.26
C HIS A 158 13.53 -5.02 21.89
N TRP A 159 13.17 -3.92 22.57
CA TRP A 159 13.75 -2.59 22.31
C TRP A 159 15.25 -2.50 22.62
N SER A 160 15.76 -3.37 23.50
CA SER A 160 17.18 -3.44 23.86
C SER A 160 18.08 -3.93 22.73
N ASN A 161 17.50 -4.58 21.71
CA ASN A 161 18.24 -5.14 20.56
C ASN A 161 18.29 -4.18 19.37
N LEU A 162 17.72 -2.96 19.51
CA LEU A 162 17.69 -1.96 18.44
C LEU A 162 19.11 -1.53 18.09
N LYS A 163 19.41 -1.56 16.79
CA LYS A 163 20.67 -1.06 16.24
C LYS A 163 20.54 0.44 15.99
N LEU A 164 21.68 1.14 15.92
CA LEU A 164 21.70 2.57 15.58
C LEU A 164 20.93 2.89 14.29
N GLN A 165 21.04 2.01 13.28
CA GLN A 165 20.30 2.16 12.03
C GLN A 165 18.77 2.19 12.24
N ASP A 166 18.23 1.43 13.21
CA ASP A 166 16.79 1.32 13.45
C ASP A 166 16.28 2.62 14.06
N ILE A 167 17.06 3.17 15.00
CA ILE A 167 16.79 4.47 15.64
C ILE A 167 16.86 5.60 14.60
N VAL A 168 17.89 5.60 13.75
CA VAL A 168 18.04 6.59 12.68
C VAL A 168 16.87 6.52 11.70
N CYS A 169 16.48 5.32 11.26
CA CYS A 169 15.31 5.11 10.41
C CYS A 169 14.02 5.59 11.08
N PHE A 170 13.83 5.34 12.37
CA PHE A 170 12.67 5.80 13.13
C PHE A 170 12.57 7.32 13.19
N ILE A 171 13.70 8.01 13.41
CA ILE A 171 13.74 9.49 13.45
C ILE A 171 13.50 10.09 12.06
N ILE A 172 14.05 9.47 11.00
CA ILE A 172 13.91 9.95 9.62
C ILE A 172 12.55 9.58 9.01
N TRP A 173 11.83 8.61 9.58
CA TRP A 173 10.52 8.15 9.12
C TRP A 173 9.52 9.26 8.74
N PRO A 174 9.28 10.31 9.56
CA PRO A 174 8.38 11.40 9.19
C PRO A 174 8.87 12.18 7.96
N LEU A 175 10.17 12.38 7.79
CA LEU A 175 10.71 12.99 6.56
C LEU A 175 10.53 12.05 5.35
N TYR A 176 10.69 10.75 5.56
CA TYR A 176 10.44 9.74 4.53
C TYR A 176 8.95 9.69 4.11
N SER A 177 8.00 10.10 4.98
CA SER A 177 6.59 10.24 4.60
C SER A 177 6.35 11.29 3.51
N ILE A 178 7.21 12.31 3.39
CA ILE A 178 7.14 13.32 2.31
C ILE A 178 7.33 12.66 0.95
N LEU A 179 8.18 11.63 0.85
CA LEU A 179 8.33 10.87 -0.39
C LEU A 179 7.03 10.15 -0.79
N HIS A 180 6.24 9.68 0.19
CA HIS A 180 4.93 9.08 -0.09
C HIS A 180 3.94 10.11 -0.62
N VAL A 181 3.93 11.33 -0.07
CA VAL A 181 3.14 12.45 -0.59
C VAL A 181 3.48 12.71 -2.07
N ILE A 182 4.78 12.84 -2.39
CA ILE A 182 5.25 13.04 -3.77
C ILE A 182 4.82 11.87 -4.67
N ALA A 183 4.96 10.63 -4.19
CA ALA A 183 4.54 9.43 -4.93
C ALA A 183 3.02 9.41 -5.19
N SER A 184 2.20 9.89 -4.25
CA SER A 184 0.73 9.99 -4.39
C SER A 184 0.33 10.98 -5.48
N TYR A 185 0.87 12.19 -5.47
CA TYR A 185 0.58 13.17 -6.54
C TYR A 185 1.06 12.69 -7.90
N LYS A 186 2.26 12.08 -7.95
CA LYS A 186 2.76 11.44 -9.18
C LYS A 186 1.83 10.34 -9.66
N ALA A 187 1.28 9.51 -8.76
CA ALA A 187 0.36 8.44 -9.11
C ALA A 187 -0.93 8.97 -9.74
N ILE A 188 -1.51 10.04 -9.18
CA ILE A 188 -2.72 10.69 -9.73
C ILE A 188 -2.42 11.28 -11.11
N PHE A 189 -1.31 12.01 -11.24
CA PHE A 189 -0.90 12.56 -12.53
C PHE A 189 -0.73 11.46 -13.58
N GLU A 190 -0.05 10.36 -13.23
CA GLU A 190 0.12 9.22 -14.13
C GLU A 190 -1.18 8.49 -14.42
N LEU A 191 -2.13 8.44 -13.48
CA LEU A 191 -3.45 7.88 -13.71
C LEU A 191 -4.20 8.66 -14.80
N CYS A 192 -4.09 9.99 -14.81
CA CYS A 192 -4.72 10.84 -15.82
C CYS A 192 -4.00 10.80 -17.18
N VAL A 193 -2.67 10.84 -17.19
CA VAL A 193 -1.90 11.01 -18.45
C VAL A 193 -1.50 9.67 -19.06
N LYS A 194 -1.18 8.67 -18.24
CA LYS A 194 -0.63 7.36 -18.67
C LYS A 194 -1.16 6.22 -17.78
N PRO A 195 -2.49 6.00 -17.73
CA PRO A 195 -3.14 5.12 -16.76
C PRO A 195 -2.52 3.72 -16.73
N PHE A 196 -2.27 3.13 -17.89
CA PHE A 196 -1.79 1.76 -18.03
C PHE A 196 -0.26 1.64 -18.06
N LYS A 197 0.48 2.74 -17.93
CA LYS A 197 1.95 2.68 -17.98
C LYS A 197 2.51 1.97 -16.76
N TRP A 198 3.27 0.91 -16.99
CA TRP A 198 3.99 0.18 -15.95
C TRP A 198 5.41 0.73 -15.78
N ASN A 199 5.66 1.46 -14.69
CA ASN A 199 7.00 1.91 -14.34
C ASN A 199 7.76 0.77 -13.63
N LYS A 200 8.46 -0.07 -14.39
CA LYS A 200 9.26 -1.17 -13.83
C LYS A 200 10.52 -0.64 -13.14
N THR A 201 10.89 -1.26 -12.03
CA THR A 201 12.16 -1.01 -11.35
C THR A 201 13.27 -1.83 -12.01
N LYS A 202 14.51 -1.35 -11.94
CA LYS A 202 15.67 -2.15 -12.33
C LYS A 202 15.93 -3.23 -11.27
N HIS A 203 16.30 -4.42 -11.72
CA HIS A 203 16.68 -5.55 -10.87
C HIS A 203 18.17 -5.88 -11.08
N GLY A 204 18.78 -6.56 -10.10
CA GLY A 204 20.20 -6.95 -10.12
C GLY A 204 21.17 -5.83 -9.76
N VAL A 205 20.72 -4.84 -9.00
CA VAL A 205 21.52 -3.71 -8.51
C VAL A 205 22.10 -3.94 -7.11
N SER A 206 21.56 -4.89 -6.37
CA SER A 206 22.06 -5.32 -5.07
C SER A 206 23.48 -5.87 -5.18
N ARG A 207 24.32 -5.50 -4.21
CA ARG A 207 25.68 -6.02 -4.07
C ARG A 207 25.70 -7.42 -3.46
N ILE A 208 24.60 -7.85 -2.83
CA ILE A 208 24.47 -9.18 -2.20
C ILE A 208 24.00 -10.17 -3.27
N LYS A 209 24.90 -11.08 -3.67
CA LYS A 209 24.63 -12.06 -4.75
C LYS A 209 24.14 -13.42 -4.23
N ASN A 210 24.54 -13.84 -3.04
CA ASN A 210 24.19 -15.13 -2.46
C ASN A 210 23.77 -14.94 -1.00
N ILE A 211 22.53 -15.32 -0.66
CA ILE A 211 22.09 -15.50 0.72
C ILE A 211 22.20 -17.00 0.99
N THR A 212 23.24 -17.41 1.71
CA THR A 212 23.33 -18.77 2.24
C THR A 212 22.45 -18.86 3.48
N LEU A 213 21.42 -19.71 3.41
CA LEU A 213 20.62 -20.08 4.57
C LEU A 213 21.49 -20.98 5.47
N ASN A 214 21.70 -20.57 6.71
CA ASN A 214 22.20 -21.44 7.78
C ASN A 214 21.03 -22.21 8.39
#